data_AF-A0A6N7ZNV3-F1
#
_entry.id   AF-A0A6N7ZNV3-F1
#
_cell.length_a   1.000
_cell.length_b   1.000
_cell.length_c   1.000
_cell.angle_alpha   90.00
_cell.angle_beta   90.00
_cell.angle_gamma   90.00
#
_symmetry.space_group_name_H-M   'P 1'
#
loop_
_entity.id
_entity.type
_entity.pdbx_description
1 polymer ?
#
loop_
_entity_poly.entity_id
_entity_poly.type
_entity_poly.pdbx_seq_one_letter_code
_entity_poly.pdbx_strand_id
1 'polypeptide(L)' 'MSRQKLEIADIFRAHGPAWRRANAGHVSLNQLKVMSVIETCRTEALGGHVAACAKCG' A
#
# COMPACT_ATOMS: atom_id res chain seq x y z
N MET A 1 21.60 12.38 0.61
CA MET A 1 20.26 11.77 0.80
C MET A 1 20.46 10.29 1.03
N SER A 2 20.13 9.78 2.22
CA SER A 2 20.11 8.34 2.47
C SER A 2 19.14 7.70 1.47
N ARG A 3 19.54 6.58 0.86
CA ARG A 3 18.69 5.84 -0.08
C ARG A 3 17.41 5.46 0.65
N GLN A 4 16.29 6.05 0.26
CA GLN A 4 14.97 5.63 0.75
C GLN A 4 14.82 4.14 0.41
N LYS A 5 14.52 3.32 1.42
CA LYS A 5 14.20 1.90 1.20
C LYS A 5 12.97 1.87 0.30
N LEU A 6 13.07 1.18 -0.84
CA LEU A 6 11.95 1.00 -1.76
C LEU A 6 10.86 0.21 -1.03
N GLU A 7 9.66 0.76 -0.93
CA GLU A 7 8.52 0.08 -0.31
C GLU A 7 7.62 -0.57 -1.37
N ILE A 8 6.86 -1.58 -0.96
CA ILE A 8 5.83 -2.19 -1.82
C ILE A 8 4.80 -1.14 -2.27
N ALA A 9 4.49 -0.18 -1.40
CA ALA A 9 3.60 0.93 -1.73
C ALA A 9 4.11 1.77 -2.91
N ASP A 10 5.43 1.94 -3.04
CA ASP A 10 6.02 2.70 -4.16
C ASP A 10 5.85 1.96 -5.48
N ILE A 11 5.99 0.63 -5.48
CA ILE A 11 5.75 -0.22 -6.64
C ILE A 11 4.27 -0.12 -7.06
N PHE A 12 3.34 -0.18 -6.12
CA PHE A 12 1.92 -0.06 -6.42
C PHE A 12 1.54 1.34 -6.92
N ARG A 13 2.09 2.41 -6.37
CA ARG A 13 1.86 3.78 -6.88
C ARG A 13 2.39 3.94 -8.31
N ALA A 14 3.58 3.41 -8.60
CA ALA A 14 4.21 3.56 -9.91
C ALA A 14 3.58 2.66 -10.99
N HIS A 15 3.24 1.40 -10.64
CA HIS A 15 2.87 0.38 -11.62
C HIS A 15 1.45 -0.17 -11.44
N GLY A 16 0.85 -0.01 -10.26
CA GLY A 16 -0.47 -0.54 -9.92
C GLY A 16 -1.59 -0.11 -10.87
N PRO A 17 -1.70 1.18 -11.28
CA PRO A 17 -2.75 1.60 -12.22
C PRO A 17 -2.67 0.91 -13.58
N ALA A 18 -1.46 0.75 -14.14
CA ALA A 18 -1.28 0.09 -15.43
C ALA A 18 -1.58 -1.42 -15.32
N TRP A 19 -1.09 -2.06 -14.26
CA TRP A 19 -1.31 -3.48 -14.02
C TRP A 19 -2.79 -3.81 -13.78
N ARG A 20 -3.50 -3.01 -12.98
CA ARG A 20 -4.95 -3.20 -12.72
C ARG A 20 -5.77 -3.09 -14.01
N ARG A 21 -5.43 -2.15 -14.90
CA ARG A 21 -6.09 -2.04 -16.22
C ARG A 21 -5.83 -3.26 -17.09
N ALA A 22 -4.58 -3.73 -17.13
CA ALA A 22 -4.21 -4.90 -17.92
C ALA A 22 -4.83 -6.21 -17.40
N ASN A 23 -5.22 -6.27 -16.12
CA ASN A 23 -5.80 -7.45 -15.48
C ASN A 23 -7.27 -7.26 -15.09
N ALA A 24 -7.98 -6.32 -15.73
CA ALA A 24 -9.39 -6.07 -15.44
C ALA A 24 -10.22 -7.37 -15.62
N GLY A 25 -11.06 -7.71 -14.64
CA GLY A 25 -11.85 -8.95 -14.63
C GLY A 25 -11.12 -10.20 -14.11
N HIS A 26 -9.79 -10.17 -14.01
CA HIS A 26 -8.98 -11.27 -13.47
C HIS A 26 -8.55 -11.07 -12.01
N VAL A 27 -8.80 -9.88 -11.47
CA VAL A 27 -8.43 -9.51 -10.09
C VAL A 27 -9.69 -9.43 -9.25
N SER A 28 -9.71 -10.19 -8.15
CA SER A 28 -10.83 -10.17 -7.21
C SER A 28 -10.94 -8.84 -6.48
N LEU A 29 -12.15 -8.51 -6.01
CA LEU A 29 -12.39 -7.31 -5.20
C LEU A 29 -11.49 -7.27 -3.94
N ASN A 30 -11.23 -8.43 -3.32
CA ASN A 30 -10.38 -8.52 -2.14
C ASN A 30 -8.92 -8.16 -2.46
N GLN A 31 -8.39 -8.61 -3.59
CA GLN A 31 -7.05 -8.22 -4.04
C GLN A 31 -6.96 -6.72 -4.31
N LEU A 32 -7.97 -6.13 -4.96
CA LEU A 32 -8.03 -4.68 -5.18
C LEU A 32 -8.02 -3.89 -3.86
N LYS A 33 -8.77 -4.36 -2.85
CA LYS A 33 -8.77 -3.75 -1.51
C LYS A 33 -7.40 -3.83 -0.85
N VAL A 34 -6.73 -4.99 -0.92
CA VAL A 34 -5.37 -5.17 -0.39
C VAL A 34 -4.38 -4.20 -1.05
N MET A 35 -4.44 -4.05 -2.37
CA MET A 35 -3.59 -3.08 -3.08
C MET A 35 -3.85 -1.65 -2.61
N SER A 36 -5.11 -1.26 -2.46
CA SER A 36 -5.49 0.08 -2.00
C SER A 36 -4.97 0.38 -0.59
N VAL A 37 -5.11 -0.56 0.36
CA VAL A 37 -4.63 -0.32 1.73
C VAL A 37 -3.10 -0.23 1.78
N ILE A 38 -2.38 -0.97 0.94
CA ILE A 38 -0.93 -0.89 0.81
C ILE A 38 -0.50 0.45 0.19
N GLU A 39 -1.24 0.96 -0.81
CA GLU A 39 -0.97 2.27 -1.41
C GLU A 39 -1.18 3.43 -0.40
N THR A 40 -2.19 3.33 0.47
CA THR A 40 -2.55 4.38 1.44
C THR A 40 -1.80 4.30 2.77
N CYS A 41 -1.48 3.10 3.24
CA CYS A 41 -0.77 2.91 4.50
C CYS A 41 0.71 3.27 4.30
N ARG A 42 1.33 3.94 5.27
CA ARG A 42 2.80 4.03 5.33
C ARG A 42 3.26 3.13 6.46
N THR A 43 4.34 2.39 6.22
CA THR A 43 5.03 1.62 7.26
C THR A 43 5.46 2.54 8.41
N GLU A 44 5.59 2.01 9.63
CA GLU A 44 6.03 2.80 10.81
C GLU A 44 7.31 3.59 10.53
N ALA A 45 8.25 2.98 9.82
CA ALA A 45 9.51 3.59 9.41
C ALA A 45 9.33 4.89 8.59
N LEU A 46 8.16 5.10 8.00
CA LEU A 46 7.80 6.27 7.21
C LEU A 46 6.76 7.15 7.90
N GLY A 47 6.32 6.84 9.13
CA GLY A 47 5.43 7.70 9.91
C GLY A 47 3.96 7.71 9.48
N GLY A 48 3.42 6.60 8.95
CA GLY A 48 2.00 6.47 8.62
C GLY A 48 1.26 5.34 9.34
N HIS A 49 1.90 4.70 10.32
CA HIS A 49 1.21 3.83 11.24
C HIS A 49 0.92 4.62 12.52
N VAL A 50 -0.36 4.75 12.88
CA VAL A 50 -0.75 5.06 14.26
C VAL A 50 -1.01 3.71 14.92
N ALA A 51 -0.01 3.20 15.63
CA ALA A 51 -0.21 2.06 16.53
C ALA A 51 -0.93 2.56 17.80
N ALA A 52 -2.24 2.82 17.69
CA ALA A 52 -3.05 3.14 18.86
C ALA A 52 -3.51 1.85 19.54
N CYS A 53 -3.34 1.77 20.85
CA CYS A 53 -3.83 0.63 21.62
C CYS A 53 -5.36 0.74 21.79
N ALA A 54 -6.13 -0.26 21.35
CA ALA A 54 -7.59 -0.27 21.53
C ALA A 54 -8.06 -0.21 23.01
N LYS A 55 -7.14 -0.39 23.96
CA LYS A 55 -7.41 -0.30 25.41
C LYS A 55 -7.06 1.06 26.05
N CYS A 56 -6.07 1.79 25.53
CA CYS A 56 -5.60 3.01 26.23
C CYS A 56 -5.15 4.17 25.35
N GLY A 57 -5.23 4.06 24.02
CA GLY A 57 -4.88 5.14 23.09
C GLY A 57 -3.40 5.40 23.03
#